data_AF-A0A8S4S474-F1
#
_entry.id   AF-A0A8S4S474-F1
#
_cell.length_a   1.000
_cell.length_b   1.000
_cell.length_c   1.000
_cell.angle_alpha   90.00
_cell.angle_beta   90.00
_cell.angle_gamma   90.00
#
_symmetry.space_group_name_H-M   'P 1'
#
loop_
_entity.id
_entity.type
_entity.pdbx_description
1 polymer ?
#
loop_
_entity_poly.entity_id
_entity_poly.type
_entity_poly.pdbx_seq_one_letter_code
_entity_poly.pdbx_strand_id
1 'polypeptide(L)'
;MARWLDGDEHVPEDFTWASPRLYRVELGMGYLELPQAGGPLSRNILATRNVYILDAHQDLFVWFGKKSSRLVRAAAVKLAQELFSMAPREPHALVTRLQEGTETQVFKTYFAGWEEVIAVDFTRTAESVARTGADLASWAKQQETKTDLSALFTPRQPAMSAAEAKTLSDEWNEDLEAMEAFVLEGRHFVRLPDQELGIFYSCDCYVFLCRYVVPAEADEEGEGIDETEPDADAEAESASWVVYFWQGRRAPNMGWLTFTFGLERKFKQLCRRLDVVRTHQQQESLKFMAHFRRRFIIRDGKRNQKPESGKPAVELFELRSNGSALCTRLVQVKADASNLNSAFCYILNVPLEGSKETSSAIVYVWIGSKSDADCARLIEQIANEKFNSPWVSMQVLSEGSEPDNFFWVALAGRKPYDSDADYLNYTRLFRCSNEKGYFTVSEKCTDFCQDDLADDDIMILDNGEQVFLWLGARCSEVEIKLAYKSAQVYIQHMKTMQPERPRKLFLTLKDKESRRFTKCFHGWGEHKRPPE
;
A
#
# COMPACT_ATOMS: atom_id res chain seq x y z
N MET A 1 32.11 -15.74 -20.49
CA MET A 1 32.53 -15.79 -21.91
C MET A 1 31.33 -16.29 -22.71
N ALA A 2 31.00 -15.62 -23.84
CA ALA A 2 29.72 -15.58 -24.60
C ALA A 2 28.87 -14.35 -24.18
N ARG A 3 28.90 -13.16 -24.82
CA ARG A 3 29.00 -12.75 -26.25
C ARG A 3 27.89 -13.35 -27.11
N TRP A 4 26.76 -12.64 -27.17
CA TRP A 4 25.76 -12.43 -28.26
C TRP A 4 24.73 -11.47 -27.63
N LEU A 5 24.66 -10.18 -27.93
CA LEU A 5 24.32 -9.55 -29.20
C LEU A 5 25.07 -8.20 -29.31
N ASP A 6 26.02 -8.09 -30.23
CA ASP A 6 26.50 -6.78 -30.71
C ASP A 6 25.40 -6.21 -31.63
N GLY A 7 24.77 -5.12 -31.19
CA GLY A 7 23.76 -4.38 -31.96
C GLY A 7 24.33 -3.24 -32.80
N ASP A 8 25.66 -3.10 -32.85
CA ASP A 8 26.33 -1.92 -33.40
C ASP A 8 26.72 -2.02 -34.88
N GLU A 9 26.33 -3.08 -35.59
CA GLU A 9 26.85 -3.27 -36.96
C GLU A 9 26.05 -2.51 -38.04
N HIS A 10 24.91 -1.87 -37.73
CA HIS A 10 24.02 -1.29 -38.76
C HIS A 10 23.47 0.11 -38.44
N VAL A 11 23.90 0.75 -37.36
CA VAL A 11 23.45 2.09 -36.99
C VAL A 11 24.67 3.02 -37.02
N PRO A 12 24.70 4.02 -37.91
CA PRO A 12 25.78 5.01 -37.94
C PRO A 12 26.01 5.66 -36.57
N GLU A 13 27.27 5.92 -36.20
CA GLU A 13 27.62 6.50 -34.88
C GLU A 13 26.99 7.90 -34.64
N ASP A 14 26.53 8.57 -35.71
CA ASP A 14 25.82 9.85 -35.71
C ASP A 14 24.29 9.73 -35.71
N PHE A 15 23.74 8.51 -35.63
CA PHE A 15 22.31 8.28 -35.62
C PHE A 15 21.67 8.80 -34.33
N THR A 16 20.81 9.80 -34.47
CA THR A 16 19.99 10.33 -33.38
C THR A 16 18.52 10.04 -33.66
N TRP A 17 17.82 9.49 -32.67
CA TRP A 17 16.38 9.28 -32.77
C TRP A 17 15.68 10.64 -32.84
N ALA A 18 15.01 10.92 -33.96
CA ALA A 18 14.18 12.11 -34.07
C ALA A 18 13.02 12.02 -33.06
N SER A 19 12.84 13.06 -32.23
CA SER A 19 11.75 13.09 -31.26
C SER A 19 10.39 13.08 -31.96
N PRO A 20 9.43 12.27 -31.49
CA PRO A 20 8.11 12.21 -32.09
C PRO A 20 7.38 13.55 -31.90
N ARG A 21 6.59 13.94 -32.91
CA ARG A 21 5.81 15.19 -32.89
C ARG A 21 4.33 14.88 -32.80
N LEU A 22 3.68 15.38 -31.76
CA LEU A 22 2.23 15.22 -31.57
C LEU A 22 1.52 16.52 -31.94
N TYR A 23 0.62 16.45 -32.92
CA TYR A 23 -0.23 17.55 -33.36
C TYR A 23 -1.67 17.33 -32.87
N ARG A 24 -2.31 18.37 -32.36
CA ARG A 24 -3.74 18.38 -32.06
C ARG A 24 -4.50 18.99 -33.24
N VAL A 25 -5.51 18.29 -33.75
CA VAL A 25 -6.29 18.76 -34.90
C VAL A 25 -7.48 19.57 -34.42
N GLU A 26 -7.52 20.86 -34.76
CA GLU A 26 -8.59 21.78 -34.37
C GLU A 26 -9.17 22.51 -35.57
N LEU A 27 -10.44 22.90 -35.45
CA LEU A 27 -11.10 23.82 -36.36
C LEU A 27 -11.27 25.14 -35.60
N GLY A 28 -10.43 26.11 -35.92
CA GLY A 28 -10.46 27.48 -35.38
C GLY A 28 -11.56 28.32 -36.04
N MET A 29 -11.31 29.61 -36.26
CA MET A 29 -12.22 30.59 -36.89
C MET A 29 -12.48 30.32 -38.40
N GLY A 30 -12.86 29.10 -38.76
CA GLY A 30 -13.18 28.66 -40.13
C GLY A 30 -12.08 27.92 -40.88
N TYR A 31 -10.89 27.73 -40.29
CA TYR A 31 -9.76 27.01 -40.88
C TYR A 31 -9.21 25.94 -39.92
N LEU A 32 -8.45 24.99 -40.48
CA LEU A 32 -7.87 23.88 -39.73
C LEU A 32 -6.53 24.30 -39.12
N GLU A 33 -6.35 24.05 -37.83
CA GLU A 33 -5.12 24.36 -37.07
C GLU A 33 -4.47 23.07 -36.55
N LEU A 34 -3.13 23.07 -36.46
CA LEU A 34 -2.31 21.96 -35.97
C LEU A 34 -1.32 22.40 -34.88
N PRO A 35 -1.78 22.86 -33.71
CA PRO A 35 -0.89 23.11 -32.59
C PRO A 35 -0.11 21.85 -32.21
N GLN A 36 1.22 21.97 -32.11
CA GLN A 36 2.11 20.92 -31.66
C GLN A 36 2.18 20.90 -30.13
N ALA A 37 2.13 19.71 -29.52
CA ALA A 37 2.37 19.56 -28.09
C ALA A 37 3.88 19.69 -27.80
N GLY A 38 4.24 20.51 -26.81
CA GLY A 38 5.61 20.68 -26.34
C GLY A 38 5.97 19.70 -25.22
N GLY A 39 7.25 19.37 -25.10
CA GLY A 39 7.80 18.54 -24.02
C GLY A 39 7.57 17.02 -24.16
N PRO A 40 7.94 16.24 -23.13
CA PRO A 40 7.74 14.79 -23.12
C PRO A 40 6.25 14.42 -23.23
N LEU A 41 5.92 13.50 -24.14
CA LEU A 41 4.55 13.09 -24.36
C LEU A 41 4.06 12.24 -23.16
N SER A 42 2.94 12.61 -22.54
CA SER A 42 2.26 11.81 -21.53
C SER A 42 0.83 11.50 -21.96
N ARG A 43 0.25 10.40 -21.45
CA ARG A 43 -1.13 9.98 -21.81
C ARG A 43 -2.17 11.08 -21.57
N ASN A 44 -1.95 11.94 -20.59
CA ASN A 44 -2.88 13.01 -20.19
C ASN A 44 -3.03 14.11 -21.26
N ILE A 45 -2.11 14.21 -22.21
CA ILE A 45 -2.18 15.16 -23.33
C ILE A 45 -3.36 14.82 -24.28
N LEU A 46 -3.73 13.53 -24.36
CA LEU A 46 -4.77 13.04 -25.25
C LEU A 46 -6.17 13.24 -24.64
N ALA A 47 -6.81 14.35 -24.98
CA ALA A 47 -8.17 14.64 -24.55
C ALA A 47 -9.20 13.93 -25.43
N THR A 48 -10.15 13.20 -24.82
CA THR A 48 -11.26 12.47 -25.45
C THR A 48 -12.09 13.29 -26.46
N ARG A 49 -12.13 14.61 -26.31
CA ARG A 49 -12.88 15.54 -27.19
C ARG A 49 -12.14 15.91 -28.49
N ASN A 50 -10.86 15.58 -28.60
CA ASN A 50 -9.99 16.03 -29.68
C ASN A 50 -9.50 14.86 -30.55
N VAL A 51 -8.89 15.19 -31.69
CA VAL A 51 -8.20 14.25 -32.57
C VAL A 51 -6.73 14.66 -32.60
N TYR A 52 -5.83 13.67 -32.56
CA TYR A 52 -4.39 13.92 -32.56
C TYR A 52 -3.70 13.15 -33.67
N ILE A 53 -2.61 13.70 -34.19
CA ILE A 53 -1.73 13.07 -35.16
C ILE A 53 -0.34 12.99 -34.55
N LEU A 54 0.17 11.78 -34.34
CA LEU A 54 1.51 11.53 -33.88
C LEU A 54 2.39 11.17 -35.08
N ASP A 55 3.35 12.03 -35.37
CA ASP A 55 4.39 11.79 -36.36
C ASP A 55 5.61 11.20 -35.66
N ALA A 56 5.81 9.89 -35.83
CA ALA A 56 6.91 9.12 -35.24
C ALA A 56 8.06 8.91 -36.23
N HIS A 57 8.23 9.83 -37.20
CA HIS A 57 9.21 9.81 -38.28
C HIS A 57 8.98 8.69 -39.31
N GLN A 58 9.08 7.43 -38.90
CA GLN A 58 8.81 6.29 -39.79
C GLN A 58 7.31 6.12 -40.01
N ASP A 59 6.55 5.92 -38.93
CA ASP A 59 5.10 5.75 -38.99
C ASP A 59 4.34 7.00 -38.54
N LEU A 60 3.08 7.10 -38.96
CA LEU A 60 2.17 8.18 -38.57
C LEU A 60 0.91 7.58 -37.97
N PHE A 61 0.54 8.04 -36.77
CA PHE A 61 -0.64 7.56 -36.06
C PHE A 61 -1.70 8.66 -35.97
N VAL A 62 -2.95 8.31 -36.30
CA VAL A 62 -4.11 9.19 -36.10
C VAL A 62 -4.93 8.65 -34.95
N TRP A 63 -4.95 9.37 -33.83
CA TRP A 63 -5.68 8.99 -32.63
C TRP A 63 -7.00 9.76 -32.54
N PHE A 64 -8.11 9.04 -32.41
CA PHE A 64 -9.46 9.58 -32.38
C PHE A 64 -10.06 9.50 -30.97
N GLY A 65 -10.23 10.65 -30.31
CA GLY A 65 -10.94 10.71 -29.03
C GLY A 65 -12.41 10.34 -29.19
N LYS A 66 -13.00 9.59 -28.25
CA LYS A 66 -14.39 9.07 -28.31
C LYS A 66 -15.42 10.17 -28.52
N LYS A 67 -15.18 11.38 -28.00
CA LYS A 67 -16.08 12.54 -28.06
C LYS A 67 -15.73 13.55 -29.15
N SER A 68 -14.73 13.28 -29.98
CA SER A 68 -14.34 14.18 -31.09
C SER A 68 -15.38 14.25 -32.21
N SER A 69 -15.48 15.42 -32.86
CA SER A 69 -16.51 15.68 -33.88
C SER A 69 -16.23 14.92 -35.18
N ARG A 70 -17.29 14.47 -35.87
CA ARG A 70 -17.16 13.76 -37.16
C ARG A 70 -16.41 14.56 -38.22
N LEU A 71 -16.59 15.89 -38.22
CA LEU A 71 -15.93 16.80 -39.14
C LEU A 71 -14.42 16.84 -38.89
N VAL A 72 -14.00 17.01 -37.63
CA VAL A 72 -12.57 17.02 -37.25
C VAL A 72 -11.92 15.68 -37.55
N ARG A 73 -12.61 14.56 -37.30
CA ARG A 73 -12.12 13.21 -37.64
C ARG A 73 -11.86 13.03 -39.13
N ALA A 74 -12.80 13.46 -39.98
CA ALA A 74 -12.65 13.38 -41.44
C ALA A 74 -11.51 14.28 -41.95
N ALA A 75 -11.36 15.48 -41.38
CA ALA A 75 -10.27 16.39 -41.71
C ALA A 75 -8.90 15.82 -41.29
N ALA A 76 -8.80 15.24 -40.08
CA ALA A 76 -7.58 14.63 -39.58
C ALA A 76 -7.07 13.47 -40.45
N VAL A 77 -7.98 12.68 -41.03
CA VAL A 77 -7.60 11.59 -41.95
C VAL A 77 -6.95 12.13 -43.22
N LYS A 78 -7.55 13.16 -43.83
CA LYS A 78 -6.99 13.80 -45.03
C LYS A 78 -5.65 14.45 -44.72
N LEU A 79 -5.59 15.16 -43.60
CA LEU A 79 -4.37 15.84 -43.19
C LEU A 79 -3.23 14.87 -42.84
N ALA A 80 -3.54 13.73 -42.23
CA ALA A 80 -2.56 12.67 -41.99
C ALA A 80 -1.97 12.14 -43.30
N GLN A 81 -2.78 12.02 -44.37
CA GLN A 81 -2.28 11.61 -45.69
C GLN A 81 -1.38 12.67 -46.32
N GLU A 82 -1.75 13.95 -46.23
CA GLU A 82 -0.94 15.07 -46.70
C GLU A 82 0.40 15.15 -45.94
N LEU A 83 0.36 15.12 -44.59
CA LEU A 83 1.56 15.07 -43.73
C LEU A 83 2.46 13.87 -44.04
N PHE A 84 1.87 12.71 -44.30
CA PHE A 84 2.61 11.52 -44.68
C PHE A 84 3.36 11.71 -46.01
N SER A 85 2.76 12.42 -46.97
CA SER A 85 3.35 12.69 -48.29
C SER A 85 4.37 13.85 -48.32
N MET A 86 4.33 14.74 -47.33
CA MET A 86 5.20 15.93 -47.25
C MET A 86 6.62 15.62 -46.75
N ALA A 87 6.81 14.52 -46.02
CA ALA A 87 8.11 14.11 -45.49
C ALA A 87 8.66 12.90 -46.27
N PRO A 88 9.99 12.82 -46.52
CA PRO A 88 10.59 11.62 -47.08
C PRO A 88 10.43 10.47 -46.08
N ARG A 89 9.76 9.40 -46.50
CA ARG A 89 9.49 8.20 -45.68
C ARG A 89 9.85 6.93 -46.46
N GLU A 90 10.19 5.88 -45.73
CA GLU A 90 10.50 4.58 -46.32
C GLU A 90 9.27 3.94 -46.97
N PRO A 91 9.42 3.08 -47.99
CA PRO A 91 8.30 2.48 -48.73
C PRO A 91 7.33 1.65 -47.87
N HIS A 92 7.79 1.15 -46.72
CA HIS A 92 7.00 0.36 -45.78
C HIS A 92 6.38 1.18 -44.63
N ALA A 93 6.54 2.50 -44.62
CA ALA A 93 5.91 3.38 -43.64
C ALA A 93 4.37 3.32 -43.75
N LEU A 94 3.67 3.38 -42.60
CA LEU A 94 2.22 3.25 -42.55
C LEU A 94 1.53 4.41 -41.82
N VAL A 95 0.31 4.71 -42.27
CA VAL A 95 -0.63 5.57 -41.53
C VAL A 95 -1.61 4.68 -40.76
N THR A 96 -1.44 4.62 -39.43
CA THR A 96 -2.26 3.78 -38.55
C THR A 96 -3.34 4.60 -37.86
N ARG A 97 -4.58 4.12 -37.87
CA ARG A 97 -5.73 4.79 -37.27
C ARG A 97 -6.11 4.11 -35.96
N LEU A 98 -6.19 4.87 -34.88
CA LEU A 98 -6.43 4.36 -33.53
C LEU A 98 -7.66 5.05 -32.93
N GLN A 99 -8.60 4.28 -32.39
CA GLN A 99 -9.66 4.84 -31.55
C GLN A 99 -9.17 4.90 -30.10
N GLU A 100 -9.65 5.89 -29.35
CA GLU A 100 -9.40 5.96 -27.91
C GLU A 100 -9.87 4.68 -27.21
N GLY A 101 -8.95 4.03 -26.49
CA GLY A 101 -9.14 2.72 -25.85
C GLY A 101 -8.81 1.51 -26.73
N THR A 102 -8.39 1.70 -27.98
CA THR A 102 -7.91 0.63 -28.88
C THR A 102 -6.48 0.88 -29.35
N GLU A 103 -5.69 1.59 -28.57
CA GLU A 103 -4.32 1.96 -28.92
C GLU A 103 -3.41 0.72 -28.97
N THR A 104 -2.59 0.63 -30.01
CA THR A 104 -1.61 -0.45 -30.17
C THR A 104 -0.46 -0.27 -29.19
N GLN A 105 0.26 -1.36 -28.86
CA GLN A 105 1.40 -1.28 -27.95
C GLN A 105 2.51 -0.38 -28.49
N VAL A 106 2.75 -0.40 -29.80
CA VAL A 106 3.71 0.49 -30.48
C VAL A 106 3.34 1.97 -30.33
N PHE A 107 2.05 2.32 -30.36
CA PHE A 107 1.65 3.71 -30.13
C PHE A 107 1.91 4.16 -28.69
N LYS A 108 1.70 3.26 -27.72
CA LYS A 108 1.84 3.56 -26.29
C LYS A 108 3.28 3.82 -25.87
N THR A 109 4.27 3.23 -26.55
CA THR A 109 5.70 3.44 -26.21
C THR A 109 6.17 4.89 -26.39
N TYR A 110 5.47 5.68 -27.21
CA TYR A 110 5.79 7.10 -27.41
C TYR A 110 5.31 8.00 -26.27
N PHE A 111 4.58 7.48 -25.28
CA PHE A 111 4.04 8.25 -24.16
C PHE A 111 4.57 7.72 -22.82
N ALA A 112 5.05 8.62 -21.97
CA ALA A 112 5.47 8.31 -20.61
C ALA A 112 4.29 7.91 -19.73
N GLY A 113 4.46 6.83 -18.95
CA GLY A 113 3.50 6.41 -17.91
C GLY A 113 2.17 5.86 -18.41
N TRP A 114 2.11 5.29 -19.63
CA TRP A 114 0.86 4.73 -20.17
C TRP A 114 0.54 3.35 -19.54
N GLU A 115 -0.10 3.35 -18.37
CA GLU A 115 -0.64 2.13 -17.71
C GLU A 115 -2.13 1.93 -18.04
N GLU A 116 -2.54 0.72 -18.41
CA GLU A 116 -3.93 0.41 -18.79
C GLU A 116 -4.88 0.37 -17.58
N VAL A 117 -5.67 1.42 -17.39
CA VAL A 117 -6.87 1.37 -16.54
C VAL A 117 -8.08 1.01 -17.40
N ILE A 118 -8.55 -0.23 -17.31
CA ILE A 118 -9.77 -0.67 -17.99
C ILE A 118 -10.95 -0.58 -17.01
N ALA A 119 -11.87 0.33 -17.29
CA ALA A 119 -13.17 0.41 -16.63
C ALA A 119 -14.19 -0.49 -17.34
N VAL A 120 -14.91 -1.31 -16.59
CA VAL A 120 -16.09 -2.05 -17.07
C VAL A 120 -17.32 -1.54 -16.31
N ASP A 121 -18.42 -1.33 -17.03
CA ASP A 121 -19.70 -0.80 -16.54
C ASP A 121 -20.53 -1.89 -15.85
N PHE A 122 -20.93 -1.65 -14.59
CA PHE A 122 -21.58 -2.63 -13.69
C PHE A 122 -23.12 -2.57 -13.69
N THR A 123 -23.76 -1.89 -14.65
CA THR A 123 -25.22 -1.67 -14.58
C THR A 123 -26.12 -2.82 -15.05
N ARG A 124 -25.62 -4.05 -15.24
CA ARG A 124 -26.48 -5.19 -15.62
C ARG A 124 -26.39 -6.35 -14.62
N THR A 125 -27.44 -6.48 -13.80
CA THR A 125 -27.67 -7.61 -12.91
C THR A 125 -27.99 -8.89 -13.69
N ALA A 126 -27.62 -10.04 -13.11
CA ALA A 126 -27.81 -11.38 -13.67
C ALA A 126 -29.28 -11.68 -14.08
N GLU A 127 -30.26 -11.03 -13.47
CA GLU A 127 -31.69 -11.17 -13.81
C GLU A 127 -32.08 -10.56 -15.18
N SER A 128 -31.33 -9.58 -15.68
CA SER A 128 -31.55 -9.07 -17.05
C SER A 128 -31.07 -10.05 -18.11
N VAL A 129 -30.08 -10.89 -17.80
CA VAL A 129 -29.44 -11.81 -18.74
C VAL A 129 -30.29 -13.07 -18.93
N ALA A 130 -31.00 -13.51 -17.90
CA ALA A 130 -31.86 -14.70 -17.95
C ALA A 130 -33.13 -14.55 -18.83
N ARG A 131 -33.56 -13.32 -19.14
CA ARG A 131 -34.84 -13.06 -19.85
C ARG A 131 -34.72 -13.04 -21.36
N THR A 132 -33.54 -12.70 -21.88
CA THR A 132 -33.22 -12.84 -23.30
C THR A 132 -32.54 -14.19 -23.46
N GLY A 133 -33.26 -15.17 -24.00
CA GLY A 133 -32.74 -16.51 -24.32
C GLY A 133 -31.65 -16.47 -25.40
N ALA A 134 -30.55 -15.80 -25.09
CA ALA A 134 -29.34 -15.76 -25.89
C ALA A 134 -28.50 -16.98 -25.52
N ASP A 135 -28.08 -17.69 -26.56
CA ASP A 135 -27.31 -18.91 -26.47
C ASP A 135 -25.96 -18.66 -25.76
N LEU A 136 -25.91 -19.01 -24.46
CA LEU A 136 -24.79 -18.84 -23.55
C LEU A 136 -23.47 -19.38 -24.11
N ALA A 137 -23.53 -20.42 -24.95
CA ALA A 137 -22.35 -21.05 -25.55
C ALA A 137 -21.70 -20.18 -26.64
N SER A 138 -22.50 -19.40 -27.38
CA SER A 138 -22.00 -18.46 -28.40
C SER A 138 -21.45 -17.18 -27.78
N TRP A 139 -22.08 -16.71 -26.69
CA TRP A 139 -21.69 -15.50 -25.96
C TRP A 139 -20.42 -15.70 -25.13
N ALA A 140 -20.28 -16.86 -24.46
CA ALA A 140 -19.07 -17.25 -23.72
C ALA A 140 -17.87 -17.58 -24.61
N LYS A 141 -18.07 -17.90 -25.90
CA LYS A 141 -16.99 -18.12 -26.87
C LYS A 141 -16.42 -16.80 -27.43
N GLN A 142 -17.21 -15.72 -27.42
CA GLN A 142 -16.78 -14.39 -27.86
C GLN A 142 -16.14 -13.58 -26.72
N GLN A 143 -16.47 -13.86 -25.47
CA GLN A 143 -15.70 -13.39 -24.32
C GLN A 143 -14.57 -14.39 -24.04
N GLU A 144 -13.40 -14.19 -24.64
CA GLU A 144 -12.18 -14.71 -24.02
C GLU A 144 -12.19 -14.21 -22.58
N THR A 145 -12.36 -15.12 -21.61
CA THR A 145 -12.30 -14.79 -20.18
C THR A 145 -10.92 -14.22 -19.92
N LYS A 146 -10.81 -12.88 -19.94
CA LYS A 146 -9.56 -12.17 -19.68
C LYS A 146 -9.17 -12.51 -18.24
N THR A 147 -8.14 -13.32 -18.05
CA THR A 147 -7.57 -13.60 -16.73
C THR A 147 -6.24 -12.87 -16.62
N ASP A 148 -6.08 -12.06 -15.58
CA ASP A 148 -4.81 -11.38 -15.31
C ASP A 148 -4.12 -12.06 -14.12
N LEU A 149 -3.05 -12.79 -14.42
CA LEU A 149 -2.24 -13.52 -13.45
C LEU A 149 -0.83 -12.90 -13.32
N SER A 150 -0.59 -11.73 -13.92
CA SER A 150 0.74 -11.14 -14.04
C SER A 150 1.46 -11.01 -12.69
N ALA A 151 0.75 -10.59 -11.64
CA ALA A 151 1.29 -10.41 -10.29
C ALA A 151 1.95 -11.68 -9.72
N LEU A 152 1.45 -12.88 -10.07
CA LEU A 152 2.03 -14.14 -9.58
C LEU A 152 3.46 -14.38 -10.09
N PHE A 153 3.79 -13.81 -11.25
CA PHE A 153 5.07 -14.01 -11.94
C PHE A 153 5.98 -12.79 -11.86
N THR A 154 5.47 -11.66 -11.38
CA THR A 154 6.30 -10.50 -11.05
C THR A 154 7.26 -10.87 -9.93
N PRO A 155 8.56 -10.52 -10.04
CA PRO A 155 9.51 -10.71 -8.93
C PRO A 155 9.04 -10.00 -7.66
N ARG A 156 9.30 -10.61 -6.51
CA ARG A 156 9.03 -9.98 -5.21
C ARG A 156 9.80 -8.68 -5.13
N GLN A 157 9.13 -7.61 -4.70
CA GLN A 157 9.81 -6.35 -4.42
C GLN A 157 10.88 -6.54 -3.33
N PRO A 158 12.10 -6.03 -3.53
CA PRO A 158 13.13 -6.10 -2.49
C PRO A 158 12.69 -5.30 -1.26
N ALA A 159 13.18 -5.72 -0.10
CA ALA A 159 13.02 -4.93 1.12
C ALA A 159 13.78 -3.61 0.97
N MET A 160 13.20 -2.53 1.50
CA MET A 160 13.85 -1.22 1.55
C MET A 160 15.07 -1.30 2.46
N SER A 161 16.19 -0.73 2.02
CA SER A 161 17.41 -0.73 2.82
C SER A 161 17.26 0.15 4.06
N ALA A 162 18.02 -0.13 5.13
CA ALA A 162 18.01 0.70 6.33
C ALA A 162 18.46 2.15 6.07
N ALA A 163 19.37 2.35 5.11
CA ALA A 163 19.83 3.68 4.71
C ALA A 163 18.73 4.46 3.98
N GLU A 164 18.07 3.84 3.01
CA GLU A 164 16.95 4.44 2.27
C GLU A 164 15.75 4.75 3.20
N ALA A 165 15.41 3.82 4.09
CA ALA A 165 14.38 4.02 5.10
C ALA A 165 14.69 5.21 6.01
N LYS A 166 15.97 5.40 6.36
CA LYS A 166 16.42 6.55 7.15
C LYS A 166 16.32 7.85 6.34
N THR A 167 16.82 7.88 5.11
CA THR A 167 16.72 9.05 4.22
C THR A 167 15.28 9.52 4.05
N LEU A 168 14.36 8.61 3.70
CA LEU A 168 12.93 8.94 3.57
C LEU A 168 12.31 9.41 4.89
N SER A 169 12.72 8.79 6.01
CA SER A 169 12.28 9.24 7.33
C SER A 169 12.73 10.67 7.63
N ASP A 170 13.99 10.99 7.33
CA ASP A 170 14.56 12.30 7.60
C ASP A 170 13.88 13.36 6.70
N GLU A 171 13.78 13.13 5.38
CA GLU A 171 13.09 14.00 4.42
C GLU A 171 11.64 14.32 4.84
N TRP A 172 10.84 13.29 5.13
CA TRP A 172 9.43 13.53 5.51
C TRP A 172 9.27 14.22 6.86
N ASN A 173 10.23 14.06 7.78
CA ASN A 173 10.19 14.75 9.06
C ASN A 173 10.76 16.18 8.97
N GLU A 174 11.63 16.47 8.00
CA GLU A 174 12.07 17.84 7.69
C GLU A 174 10.90 18.67 7.13
N ASP A 175 10.07 18.07 6.27
CA ASP A 175 8.85 18.73 5.76
C ASP A 175 7.81 19.00 6.87
N LEU A 176 7.82 18.24 7.98
CA LEU A 176 6.79 18.30 9.01
C LEU A 176 7.08 19.42 10.02
N GLU A 177 6.35 20.52 9.92
CA GLU A 177 6.48 21.64 10.85
C GLU A 177 5.76 21.39 12.18
N ALA A 178 4.53 20.86 12.11
CA ALA A 178 3.71 20.63 13.30
C ALA A 178 2.79 19.41 13.13
N MET A 179 2.58 18.68 14.22
CA MET A 179 1.62 17.57 14.30
C MET A 179 0.82 17.64 15.60
N GLU A 180 -0.47 17.97 15.48
CA GLU A 180 -1.42 17.97 16.60
C GLU A 180 -2.22 16.67 16.63
N ALA A 181 -2.24 15.99 17.79
CA ALA A 181 -2.85 14.68 17.94
C ALA A 181 -4.13 14.74 18.78
N PHE A 182 -5.17 14.02 18.36
CA PHE A 182 -6.46 13.92 19.02
C PHE A 182 -6.92 12.47 19.12
N VAL A 183 -7.70 12.15 20.15
CA VAL A 183 -8.32 10.84 20.35
C VAL A 183 -9.83 11.00 20.59
N LEU A 184 -10.61 10.05 20.08
CA LEU A 184 -12.05 10.03 20.28
C LEU A 184 -12.39 9.54 21.70
N GLU A 185 -12.90 10.44 22.53
CA GLU A 185 -13.43 10.14 23.86
C GLU A 185 -14.93 10.42 23.91
N GLY A 186 -15.72 9.36 24.16
CA GLY A 186 -17.17 9.45 24.14
C GLY A 186 -17.69 9.88 22.76
N ARG A 187 -18.06 11.16 22.62
CA ARG A 187 -18.62 11.75 21.38
C ARG A 187 -17.75 12.87 20.80
N HIS A 188 -16.59 13.15 21.38
CA HIS A 188 -15.76 14.29 21.00
C HIS A 188 -14.30 13.88 20.83
N PHE A 189 -13.63 14.52 19.88
CA PHE A 189 -12.17 14.44 19.78
C PHE A 189 -11.55 15.40 20.79
N VAL A 190 -10.71 14.87 21.66
CA VAL A 190 -9.93 15.62 22.65
C VAL A 190 -8.44 15.50 22.32
N ARG A 191 -7.65 16.48 22.75
CA ARG A 191 -6.19 16.46 22.53
C ARG A 191 -5.59 15.22 23.20
N LEU A 192 -4.77 14.49 22.46
CA LEU A 192 -4.03 13.35 22.99
C LEU A 192 -2.89 13.87 23.88
N PRO A 193 -2.69 13.33 25.09
CA PRO A 193 -1.55 13.70 25.92
C PRO A 193 -0.22 13.39 25.22
N ASP A 194 0.75 14.31 25.27
CA ASP A 194 2.02 14.18 24.53
C ASP A 194 2.80 12.90 24.90
N GLN A 195 2.66 12.42 26.15
CA GLN A 195 3.28 11.18 26.65
C GLN A 195 2.73 9.93 25.93
N GLU A 196 1.50 10.00 25.45
CA GLU A 196 0.82 8.93 24.73
C GLU A 196 1.00 9.00 23.21
N LEU A 197 1.70 10.02 22.70
CA LEU A 197 2.02 10.11 21.29
C LEU A 197 2.80 8.85 20.85
N GLY A 198 2.31 8.20 19.79
CA GLY A 198 2.81 6.92 19.30
C GLY A 198 2.17 5.67 19.94
N ILE A 199 1.23 5.84 20.88
CA ILE A 199 0.47 4.74 21.50
C ILE A 199 -0.96 4.74 20.97
N PHE A 200 -1.34 3.66 20.31
CA PHE A 200 -2.63 3.45 19.68
C PHE A 200 -3.37 2.29 20.35
N TYR A 201 -4.68 2.38 20.45
CA TYR A 201 -5.54 1.33 21.01
C TYR A 201 -6.48 0.77 19.94
N SER A 202 -6.59 -0.56 19.87
CA SER A 202 -7.32 -1.26 18.80
C SER A 202 -8.84 -0.96 18.75
N CYS A 203 -9.42 -0.42 19.83
CA CYS A 203 -10.83 -0.03 19.91
C CYS A 203 -11.07 1.50 19.80
N ASP A 204 -10.04 2.28 19.48
CA ASP A 204 -10.08 3.75 19.42
C ASP A 204 -9.83 4.32 18.02
N CYS A 205 -10.23 5.57 17.86
CA CYS A 205 -9.95 6.37 16.67
C CYS A 205 -9.10 7.59 17.07
N TYR A 206 -8.12 7.91 16.24
CA TYR A 206 -7.19 9.01 16.44
C TYR A 206 -7.19 9.92 15.21
N VAL A 207 -6.91 11.19 15.42
CA VAL A 207 -6.79 12.20 14.37
C VAL A 207 -5.49 12.96 14.57
N PHE A 208 -4.69 13.07 13.51
CA PHE A 208 -3.45 13.84 13.50
C PHE A 208 -3.57 14.93 12.45
N LEU A 209 -3.51 16.19 12.87
CA LEU A 209 -3.44 17.33 11.97
C LEU A 209 -1.97 17.68 11.78
N CYS A 210 -1.45 17.39 10.58
CA CYS A 210 -0.07 17.67 10.19
C CYS A 210 -0.02 18.90 9.29
N ARG A 211 0.91 19.81 9.59
CA ARG A 211 1.28 20.93 8.73
C ARG A 211 2.63 20.63 8.10
N TYR A 212 2.67 20.59 6.77
CA TYR A 212 3.89 20.41 6.00
C TYR A 212 4.30 21.72 5.33
N VAL A 213 5.59 22.01 5.35
CA VAL A 213 6.17 23.07 4.52
C VAL A 213 6.34 22.49 3.12
N VAL A 214 5.79 23.17 2.12
CA VAL A 214 6.14 22.91 0.72
C VAL A 214 7.24 23.90 0.37
N PRO A 215 8.45 23.43 -0.02
CA PRO A 215 9.46 24.33 -0.54
C PRO A 215 8.84 25.13 -1.69
N ALA A 216 8.96 26.46 -1.66
CA ALA A 216 8.62 27.26 -2.83
C ALA A 216 9.50 26.73 -3.98
N GLU A 217 8.86 26.26 -5.06
CA GLU A 217 9.60 25.95 -6.28
C GLU A 217 10.37 27.23 -6.63
N ALA A 218 11.71 27.16 -6.59
CA ALA A 218 12.53 28.28 -7.01
C ALA A 218 12.19 28.50 -8.49
N ASP A 219 11.46 29.57 -8.79
CA ASP A 219 11.30 30.05 -10.14
C ASP A 219 12.71 30.31 -10.69
N GLU A 220 13.27 29.33 -11.41
CA GLU A 220 14.44 29.50 -12.27
C GLU A 220 14.01 30.38 -13.46
N GLU A 221 13.78 31.68 -13.20
CA GLU A 221 13.82 32.79 -14.16
C GLU A 221 13.32 34.07 -13.46
N GLY A 222 14.25 34.86 -12.91
CA GLY A 222 13.90 36.17 -12.37
C GLY A 222 15.05 36.89 -11.69
N GLU A 223 15.89 37.56 -12.47
CA GLU A 223 16.82 38.55 -11.94
C GLU A 223 16.06 39.66 -11.19
N GLY A 224 16.33 39.75 -9.89
CA GLY A 224 16.26 40.97 -9.07
C GLY A 224 14.87 41.47 -8.66
N ILE A 225 14.49 41.25 -7.40
CA ILE A 225 13.74 42.20 -6.57
C ILE A 225 14.08 41.95 -5.08
N ASP A 226 14.49 43.05 -4.43
CA ASP A 226 14.48 43.44 -3.02
C ASP A 226 14.34 42.37 -1.90
N GLU A 227 15.33 42.35 -0.99
CA GLU A 227 15.34 41.63 0.29
C GLU A 227 14.32 42.22 1.28
N THR A 228 13.03 42.08 0.97
CA THR A 228 11.95 42.37 1.92
C THR A 228 11.64 41.08 2.67
N GLU A 229 11.58 41.14 4.01
CA GLU A 229 11.21 39.98 4.83
C GLU A 229 9.93 39.31 4.28
N PRO A 230 9.85 37.97 4.25
CA PRO A 230 8.68 37.30 3.73
C PRO A 230 7.45 37.72 4.55
N ASP A 231 6.44 38.28 3.87
CA ASP A 231 5.14 38.56 4.48
C ASP A 231 4.60 37.26 5.11
N ALA A 232 4.08 37.34 6.34
CA ALA A 232 3.47 36.19 7.03
C ALA A 232 2.33 35.53 6.23
N ASP A 233 1.75 36.27 5.27
CA ASP A 233 0.74 35.76 4.33
C ASP A 233 1.35 34.85 3.25
N ALA A 234 2.62 34.99 2.87
CA ALA A 234 3.31 34.14 1.90
C ALA A 234 3.71 32.78 2.50
N GLU A 235 4.12 32.74 3.77
CA GLU A 235 4.38 31.49 4.52
C GLU A 235 3.11 30.65 4.73
N ALA A 236 1.94 31.30 4.78
CA ALA A 236 0.65 30.62 4.87
C ALA A 236 0.21 30.00 3.53
N GLU A 237 0.73 30.47 2.38
CA GLU A 237 0.39 29.94 1.06
C GLU A 237 1.26 28.73 0.63
N SER A 238 2.44 28.54 1.24
CA SER A 238 3.32 27.39 1.01
C SER A 238 3.07 26.19 1.92
N ALA A 239 2.12 26.28 2.86
CA ALA A 239 1.82 25.21 3.80
C ALA A 239 0.74 24.24 3.27
N SER A 240 1.05 22.95 3.25
CA SER A 240 0.07 21.88 2.98
C SER A 240 -0.40 21.24 4.28
N TRP A 241 -1.71 21.07 4.44
CA TRP A 241 -2.28 20.43 5.64
C TRP A 241 -2.82 19.05 5.30
N VAL A 242 -2.41 18.04 6.07
CA VAL A 242 -2.92 16.68 5.95
C VAL A 242 -3.46 16.23 7.29
N VAL A 243 -4.66 15.67 7.27
CA VAL A 243 -5.28 15.02 8.41
C VAL A 243 -5.21 13.51 8.24
N TYR A 244 -4.50 12.85 9.14
CA TYR A 244 -4.50 11.40 9.24
C TYR A 244 -5.56 10.97 10.25
N PHE A 245 -6.62 10.30 9.78
CA PHE A 245 -7.59 9.61 10.63
C PHE A 245 -7.18 8.15 10.75
N TRP A 246 -6.78 7.73 11.94
CA TRP A 246 -6.42 6.34 12.23
C TRP A 246 -7.55 5.63 12.95
N GLN A 247 -7.96 4.47 12.43
CA GLN A 247 -9.03 3.64 13.01
C GLN A 247 -8.49 2.29 13.48
N GLY A 248 -8.61 2.01 14.77
CA GLY A 248 -8.28 0.70 15.33
C GLY A 248 -9.14 -0.42 14.73
N ARG A 249 -8.60 -1.65 14.68
CA ARG A 249 -9.27 -2.82 14.09
C ARG A 249 -10.70 -3.02 14.60
N ARG A 250 -10.87 -2.86 15.92
CA ARG A 250 -12.13 -3.02 16.66
C ARG A 250 -12.82 -1.69 16.97
N ALA A 251 -12.31 -0.58 16.44
CA ALA A 251 -12.92 0.73 16.65
C ALA A 251 -14.21 0.87 15.82
N PRO A 252 -15.27 1.50 16.37
CA PRO A 252 -16.56 1.63 15.69
C PRO A 252 -16.50 2.62 14.52
N ASN A 253 -17.29 2.36 13.48
CA ASN A 253 -17.41 3.26 12.32
C ASN A 253 -17.98 4.65 12.67
N MET A 254 -18.66 4.78 13.81
CA MET A 254 -19.17 6.07 14.31
C MET A 254 -18.05 7.09 14.54
N GLY A 255 -16.81 6.65 14.81
CA GLY A 255 -15.68 7.57 14.97
C GLY A 255 -15.38 8.35 13.71
N TRP A 256 -15.45 7.71 12.54
CA TRP A 256 -15.28 8.40 11.25
C TRP A 256 -16.36 9.45 11.02
N LEU A 257 -17.63 9.10 11.29
CA LEU A 257 -18.75 10.04 11.16
C LEU A 257 -18.62 11.22 12.14
N THR A 258 -18.13 10.98 13.36
CA THR A 258 -17.90 12.03 14.36
C THR A 258 -16.83 13.01 13.89
N PHE A 259 -15.79 12.50 13.22
CA PHE A 259 -14.75 13.33 12.63
C PHE A 259 -15.30 14.17 11.46
N THR A 260 -15.95 13.53 10.49
CA THR A 260 -16.38 14.21 9.25
C THR A 260 -17.45 15.27 9.49
N PHE A 261 -18.40 15.01 10.38
CA PHE A 261 -19.46 15.97 10.72
C PHE A 261 -19.05 16.97 11.81
N GLY A 262 -17.92 16.74 12.48
CA GLY A 262 -17.44 17.54 13.61
C GLY A 262 -16.12 18.24 13.32
N LEU A 263 -15.01 17.55 13.60
CA LEU A 263 -13.67 18.14 13.62
C LEU A 263 -13.16 18.52 12.23
N GLU A 264 -13.49 17.75 11.19
CA GLU A 264 -13.09 18.05 9.80
C GLU A 264 -13.59 19.42 9.35
N ARG A 265 -14.82 19.80 9.70
CA ARG A 265 -15.40 21.11 9.37
C ARG A 265 -14.63 22.25 10.02
N LYS A 266 -14.16 22.06 11.26
CA LYS A 266 -13.35 23.06 11.96
C LYS A 266 -11.98 23.20 11.31
N PHE A 267 -11.34 22.10 10.92
CA PHE A 267 -10.06 22.15 10.21
C PHE A 267 -10.20 22.81 8.83
N LYS A 268 -11.25 22.51 8.08
CA LYS A 268 -11.52 23.17 6.79
C LYS A 268 -11.78 24.68 6.90
N GLN A 269 -12.18 25.18 8.08
CA GLN A 269 -12.32 26.61 8.33
C GLN A 269 -10.97 27.28 8.64
N LEU A 270 -9.99 26.53 9.14
CA LEU A 270 -8.66 27.02 9.52
C LEU A 270 -7.63 26.84 8.39
N CYS A 271 -7.76 25.78 7.59
CA CYS A 271 -6.80 25.38 6.56
C CYS A 271 -7.40 25.57 5.16
N ARG A 272 -6.79 26.41 4.31
CA ARG A 272 -7.27 26.65 2.92
C ARG A 272 -7.18 25.39 2.03
N ARG A 273 -6.16 24.54 2.23
CA ARG A 273 -5.96 23.25 1.55
C ARG A 273 -5.77 22.15 2.61
N LEU A 274 -6.75 21.24 2.71
CA LEU A 274 -6.76 20.16 3.70
C LEU A 274 -7.02 18.82 3.01
N ASP A 275 -6.03 17.95 3.02
CA ASP A 275 -6.19 16.57 2.59
C ASP A 275 -6.55 15.68 3.78
N VAL A 276 -7.45 14.72 3.57
CA VAL A 276 -7.87 13.79 4.61
C VAL A 276 -7.50 12.38 4.18
N VAL A 277 -6.60 11.75 4.94
CA VAL A 277 -6.14 10.38 4.75
C VAL A 277 -6.75 9.52 5.85
N ARG A 278 -7.69 8.64 5.47
CA ARG A 278 -8.23 7.63 6.38
C ARG A 278 -7.38 6.38 6.29
N THR A 279 -6.81 5.96 7.41
CA THR A 279 -6.03 4.73 7.56
C THR A 279 -6.64 3.84 8.63
N HIS A 280 -6.47 2.53 8.44
CA HIS A 280 -6.85 1.51 9.40
C HIS A 280 -5.60 0.95 10.05
N GLN A 281 -5.75 0.36 11.24
CA GLN A 281 -4.68 -0.34 11.94
C GLN A 281 -3.89 -1.27 11.01
N GLN A 282 -2.55 -1.10 10.99
CA GLN A 282 -1.61 -1.84 10.14
C GLN A 282 -1.76 -1.61 8.62
N GLN A 283 -2.52 -0.60 8.21
CA GLN A 283 -2.63 -0.14 6.81
C GLN A 283 -2.21 1.33 6.69
N GLU A 284 -1.25 1.73 7.54
CA GLU A 284 -0.67 3.07 7.56
C GLU A 284 0.26 3.29 6.36
N SER A 285 0.36 4.54 5.89
CA SER A 285 1.37 4.91 4.90
C SER A 285 2.74 5.06 5.54
N LEU A 286 3.80 4.82 4.77
CA LEU A 286 5.19 4.99 5.24
C LEU A 286 5.46 6.41 5.76
N LYS A 287 4.92 7.43 5.09
CA LYS A 287 5.05 8.84 5.52
C LYS A 287 4.44 9.07 6.90
N PHE A 288 3.22 8.56 7.15
CA PHE A 288 2.61 8.66 8.47
C PHE A 288 3.43 7.93 9.55
N MET A 289 3.90 6.73 9.25
CA MET A 289 4.71 5.93 10.18
C MET A 289 6.04 6.63 10.55
N ALA A 290 6.67 7.33 9.59
CA ALA A 290 7.94 8.03 9.80
C ALA A 290 7.86 9.10 10.91
N HIS A 291 6.72 9.76 11.09
CA HIS A 291 6.54 10.81 12.10
C HIS A 291 6.61 10.30 13.54
N PHE A 292 6.40 9.00 13.75
CA PHE A 292 6.53 8.35 15.05
C PHE A 292 7.95 7.87 15.33
N ARG A 293 8.88 8.04 14.39
CA ARG A 293 10.31 7.69 14.54
C ARG A 293 10.48 6.26 15.06
N ARG A 294 9.74 5.32 14.46
CA ARG A 294 9.71 3.87 14.79
C ARG A 294 9.17 3.52 16.18
N ARG A 295 8.54 4.47 16.87
CA ARG A 295 7.83 4.27 18.15
C ARG A 295 6.33 4.19 17.93
N PHE A 296 5.91 3.21 17.14
CA PHE A 296 4.51 2.96 16.83
C PHE A 296 4.01 1.75 17.62
N ILE A 297 3.28 2.00 18.71
CA ILE A 297 2.83 0.98 19.68
C ILE A 297 1.34 0.77 19.50
N ILE A 298 0.92 -0.47 19.25
CA ILE A 298 -0.50 -0.83 19.13
C ILE A 298 -0.87 -1.72 20.31
N ARG A 299 -1.67 -1.18 21.23
CA ARG A 299 -2.31 -1.90 22.33
C ARG A 299 -3.62 -2.50 21.90
N ASP A 300 -3.90 -3.70 22.40
CA ASP A 300 -5.18 -4.34 22.23
C ASP A 300 -6.15 -3.91 23.33
N GLY A 301 -7.27 -3.31 22.94
CA GLY A 301 -8.33 -2.90 23.86
C GLY A 301 -8.77 -1.46 23.64
N LYS A 302 -9.51 -0.93 24.61
CA LYS A 302 -9.99 0.45 24.64
C LYS A 302 -9.15 1.27 25.63
N ARG A 303 -8.75 2.47 25.22
CA ARG A 303 -8.04 3.43 26.05
C ARG A 303 -8.86 3.77 27.30
N ASN A 304 -8.19 3.86 28.45
CA ASN A 304 -8.79 4.14 29.77
C ASN A 304 -9.87 3.14 30.23
N GLN A 305 -9.98 1.97 29.58
CA GLN A 305 -10.89 0.93 30.04
C GLN A 305 -10.34 0.30 31.32
N LYS A 306 -11.17 0.30 32.38
CA LYS A 306 -10.83 -0.39 33.62
C LYS A 306 -10.91 -1.91 33.40
N PRO A 307 -9.98 -2.71 33.95
CA PRO A 307 -10.06 -4.16 33.85
C PRO A 307 -11.35 -4.68 34.48
N GLU A 308 -12.06 -5.59 33.80
CA GLU A 308 -13.32 -6.17 34.30
C GLU A 308 -13.13 -6.94 35.62
N SER A 309 -12.00 -7.62 35.76
CA SER A 309 -11.61 -8.36 36.97
C SER A 309 -11.09 -7.45 38.10
N GLY A 310 -11.00 -6.14 37.85
CA GLY A 310 -10.35 -5.17 38.73
C GLY A 310 -8.82 -5.29 38.80
N LYS A 311 -8.22 -6.29 38.14
CA LYS A 311 -6.78 -6.52 38.09
C LYS A 311 -6.23 -6.28 36.68
N PRO A 312 -5.16 -5.48 36.51
CA PRO A 312 -4.51 -5.33 35.21
C PRO A 312 -3.98 -6.68 34.71
N ALA A 313 -4.15 -6.94 33.42
CA ALA A 313 -3.71 -8.18 32.77
C ALA A 313 -2.23 -8.10 32.38
N VAL A 314 -1.60 -9.27 32.24
CA VAL A 314 -0.27 -9.38 31.63
C VAL A 314 -0.35 -8.97 30.15
N GLU A 315 0.54 -8.10 29.72
CA GLU A 315 0.64 -7.65 28.33
C GLU A 315 1.95 -8.14 27.72
N LEU A 316 1.88 -8.75 26.53
CA LEU A 316 3.05 -9.11 25.73
C LEU A 316 3.03 -8.30 24.44
N PHE A 317 4.15 -7.68 24.08
CA PHE A 317 4.30 -6.90 22.86
C PHE A 317 5.41 -7.47 22.00
N GLU A 318 5.17 -7.62 20.70
CA GLU A 318 6.13 -8.08 19.70
C GLU A 318 6.61 -6.90 18.85
N LEU A 319 7.92 -6.64 18.84
CA LEU A 319 8.54 -5.68 17.93
C LEU A 319 8.89 -6.39 16.61
N ARG A 320 8.27 -5.96 15.51
CA ARG A 320 8.53 -6.53 14.17
C ARG A 320 8.60 -5.43 13.12
N SER A 321 9.48 -5.64 12.13
CA SER A 321 9.62 -4.80 10.93
C SER A 321 9.40 -5.66 9.69
N ASN A 322 8.39 -5.34 8.88
CA ASN A 322 8.10 -6.07 7.65
C ASN A 322 8.61 -5.29 6.44
N GLY A 323 9.66 -5.78 5.77
CA GLY A 323 10.16 -5.22 4.52
C GLY A 323 10.85 -3.84 4.60
N SER A 324 10.65 -3.07 5.67
CA SER A 324 11.33 -1.79 5.93
C SER A 324 11.35 -1.47 7.43
N ALA A 325 12.37 -0.72 7.87
CA ALA A 325 12.42 -0.13 9.20
C ALA A 325 11.34 0.94 9.44
N LEU A 326 10.76 1.50 8.37
CA LEU A 326 9.61 2.42 8.47
C LEU A 326 8.32 1.70 8.88
N CYS A 327 8.22 0.40 8.61
CA CYS A 327 7.07 -0.43 8.97
C CYS A 327 7.22 -1.06 10.38
N THR A 328 8.23 -0.64 11.16
CA THR A 328 8.43 -1.17 12.51
C THR A 328 7.24 -0.84 13.41
N ARG A 329 6.64 -1.85 14.02
CA ARG A 329 5.56 -1.70 15.00
C ARG A 329 5.85 -2.54 16.25
N LEU A 330 5.42 -2.06 17.39
CA LEU A 330 5.34 -2.81 18.64
C LEU A 330 3.87 -3.16 18.89
N VAL A 331 3.46 -4.40 18.58
CA VAL A 331 2.05 -4.80 18.61
C VAL A 331 1.80 -5.72 19.80
N GLN A 332 0.76 -5.42 20.57
CA GLN A 332 0.31 -6.30 21.65
C GLN A 332 -0.21 -7.61 21.07
N VAL A 333 0.32 -8.72 21.56
CA VAL A 333 -0.07 -10.08 21.23
C VAL A 333 -0.54 -10.80 22.49
N LYS A 334 -1.18 -11.96 22.33
CA LYS A 334 -1.59 -12.77 23.47
C LYS A 334 -0.36 -13.16 24.30
N ALA A 335 -0.40 -12.93 25.61
CA ALA A 335 0.63 -13.33 26.56
C ALA A 335 0.67 -14.86 26.71
N ASP A 336 1.40 -15.50 25.81
CA ASP A 336 1.58 -16.95 25.75
C ASP A 336 2.97 -17.26 25.22
N ALA A 337 3.70 -18.18 25.86
CA ALA A 337 5.07 -18.52 25.48
C ALA A 337 5.18 -19.01 24.03
N SER A 338 4.12 -19.62 23.48
CA SER A 338 4.08 -20.07 22.08
C SER A 338 4.10 -18.92 21.06
N ASN A 339 3.89 -17.68 21.50
CA ASN A 339 3.99 -16.49 20.66
C ASN A 339 5.39 -15.91 20.55
N LEU A 340 6.35 -16.36 21.37
CA LEU A 340 7.73 -15.92 21.25
C LEU A 340 8.35 -16.36 19.91
N ASN A 341 9.40 -15.67 19.51
CA ASN A 341 10.21 -16.06 18.36
C ASN A 341 11.63 -15.56 18.55
N SER A 342 12.63 -16.44 18.40
CA SER A 342 14.05 -16.09 18.57
C SER A 342 14.54 -14.98 17.62
N ALA A 343 13.84 -14.72 16.51
CA ALA A 343 14.18 -13.66 15.55
C ALA A 343 13.63 -12.26 15.91
N PHE A 344 12.81 -12.14 16.96
CA PHE A 344 12.19 -10.88 17.36
C PHE A 344 12.49 -10.51 18.80
N CYS A 345 12.15 -9.28 19.17
CA CYS A 345 12.25 -8.78 20.53
C CYS A 345 10.85 -8.52 21.10
N TYR A 346 10.70 -8.66 22.42
CA TYR A 346 9.42 -8.54 23.10
C TYR A 346 9.51 -7.66 24.35
N ILE A 347 8.40 -6.98 24.66
CA ILE A 347 8.18 -6.37 25.99
C ILE A 347 7.09 -7.17 26.68
N LEU A 348 7.39 -7.73 27.85
CA LEU A 348 6.42 -8.40 28.71
C LEU A 348 6.19 -7.53 29.95
N ASN A 349 5.00 -6.94 30.05
CA ASN A 349 4.57 -6.15 31.18
C ASN A 349 3.74 -7.03 32.13
N VAL A 350 4.26 -7.28 33.33
CA VAL A 350 3.65 -8.14 34.35
C VAL A 350 3.21 -7.27 35.53
N PRO A 351 1.91 -6.94 35.65
CA PRO A 351 1.42 -6.19 36.79
C PRO A 351 1.58 -6.98 38.10
N LEU A 352 1.97 -6.28 39.16
CA LEU A 352 2.10 -6.85 40.51
C LEU A 352 0.87 -6.48 41.35
N GLU A 353 0.37 -7.44 42.13
CA GLU A 353 -0.70 -7.17 43.08
C GLU A 353 -0.16 -6.40 44.30
N GLY A 354 -0.45 -5.10 44.36
CA GLY A 354 -0.11 -4.22 45.48
C GLY A 354 -1.34 -3.79 46.29
N SER A 355 -1.15 -3.46 47.56
CA SER A 355 -2.20 -3.07 48.52
C SER A 355 -2.63 -1.59 48.46
N LYS A 356 -2.19 -0.81 47.45
CA LYS A 356 -2.48 0.63 47.31
C LYS A 356 -2.70 1.04 45.84
N GLU A 357 -3.29 2.21 45.64
CA GLU A 357 -3.65 2.87 44.36
C GLU A 357 -2.50 3.03 43.34
N THR A 358 -1.25 2.72 43.71
CA THR A 358 -0.09 2.73 42.82
C THR A 358 0.13 1.34 42.23
N SER A 359 -0.23 1.16 40.95
CA SER A 359 0.04 -0.08 40.20
C SER A 359 1.55 -0.27 40.01
N SER A 360 2.17 -1.23 40.71
CA SER A 360 3.54 -1.67 40.43
C SER A 360 3.55 -2.76 39.35
N ALA A 361 4.64 -2.89 38.61
CA ALA A 361 4.81 -3.92 37.58
C ALA A 361 6.27 -4.33 37.42
N ILE A 362 6.49 -5.50 36.85
CA ILE A 362 7.81 -5.93 36.33
C ILE A 362 7.72 -5.90 34.81
N VAL A 363 8.66 -5.21 34.17
CA VAL A 363 8.75 -5.13 32.71
C VAL A 363 10.00 -5.88 32.26
N TYR A 364 9.80 -6.94 31.49
CA TYR A 364 10.88 -7.68 30.86
C TYR A 364 11.03 -7.25 29.41
N VAL A 365 12.23 -6.82 29.03
CA VAL A 365 12.63 -6.62 27.63
C VAL A 365 13.37 -7.88 27.21
N TRP A 366 12.70 -8.74 26.45
CA TRP A 366 13.25 -10.01 26.01
C TRP A 366 13.83 -9.87 24.60
N ILE A 367 15.11 -10.23 24.44
CA ILE A 367 15.87 -10.12 23.20
C ILE A 367 16.11 -11.53 22.66
N GLY A 368 15.49 -11.84 21.52
CA GLY A 368 15.67 -13.11 20.84
C GLY A 368 17.11 -13.29 20.33
N SER A 369 17.62 -14.52 20.38
CA SER A 369 19.00 -14.85 20.01
C SER A 369 19.36 -14.59 18.55
N LYS A 370 18.37 -14.49 17.66
CA LYS A 370 18.51 -14.15 16.23
C LYS A 370 17.88 -12.79 15.88
N SER A 371 17.54 -11.99 16.88
CA SER A 371 17.02 -10.65 16.66
C SER A 371 18.09 -9.73 16.06
N ASP A 372 17.65 -8.78 15.25
CA ASP A 372 18.53 -7.76 14.71
C ASP A 372 19.00 -6.78 15.81
N ALA A 373 20.27 -6.38 15.77
CA ALA A 373 20.87 -5.54 16.79
C ALA A 373 20.28 -4.12 16.84
N ASP A 374 19.75 -3.61 15.74
CA ASP A 374 19.01 -2.35 15.71
C ASP A 374 17.63 -2.49 16.37
N CYS A 375 16.94 -3.60 16.15
CA CYS A 375 15.69 -3.92 16.84
C CYS A 375 15.88 -4.11 18.35
N ALA A 376 16.98 -4.74 18.79
CA ALA A 376 17.34 -4.87 20.20
C ALA A 376 17.54 -3.51 20.88
N ARG A 377 18.31 -2.61 20.26
CA ARG A 377 18.49 -1.24 20.77
C ARG A 377 17.18 -0.45 20.80
N LEU A 378 16.38 -0.57 19.74
CA LEU A 378 15.10 0.13 19.63
C LEU A 378 14.11 -0.32 20.71
N ILE A 379 13.97 -1.62 20.97
CA ILE A 379 13.02 -2.10 21.96
C ILE A 379 13.40 -1.67 23.39
N GLU A 380 14.69 -1.62 23.70
CA GLU A 380 15.18 -1.12 24.99
C GLU A 380 14.86 0.36 25.16
N GLN A 381 15.06 1.16 24.10
CA GLN A 381 14.68 2.57 24.11
C GLN A 381 13.16 2.75 24.30
N ILE A 382 12.34 2.00 23.55
CA ILE A 382 10.88 2.04 23.68
C ILE A 382 10.45 1.65 25.10
N ALA A 383 11.03 0.58 25.66
CA ALA A 383 10.76 0.14 27.01
C ALA A 383 11.06 1.27 28.00
N ASN A 384 12.25 1.85 27.93
CA ASN A 384 12.68 2.91 28.85
C ASN A 384 11.78 4.16 28.75
N GLU A 385 11.38 4.56 27.55
CA GLU A 385 10.58 5.77 27.34
C GLU A 385 9.09 5.59 27.67
N LYS A 386 8.52 4.41 27.39
CA LYS A 386 7.05 4.19 27.42
C LYS A 386 6.56 3.25 28.51
N PHE A 387 7.43 2.43 29.09
CA PHE A 387 7.07 1.42 30.09
C PHE A 387 7.80 1.61 31.42
N ASN A 388 8.91 2.36 31.46
CA ASN A 388 9.63 2.62 32.69
C ASN A 388 8.92 3.66 33.55
N SER A 389 8.88 3.42 34.86
CA SER A 389 8.46 4.41 35.84
C SER A 389 9.10 4.09 37.20
N PRO A 390 9.11 5.02 38.17
CA PRO A 390 9.69 4.78 39.49
C PRO A 390 9.11 3.57 40.25
N TRP A 391 7.94 3.08 39.83
CA TRP A 391 7.21 1.97 40.46
C TRP A 391 7.34 0.65 39.70
N VAL A 392 8.13 0.65 38.62
CA VAL A 392 8.34 -0.49 37.72
C VAL A 392 9.75 -1.01 37.86
N SER A 393 9.91 -2.33 38.00
CA SER A 393 11.21 -2.99 37.88
C SER A 393 11.40 -3.42 36.43
N MET A 394 12.32 -2.76 35.72
CA MET A 394 12.67 -3.14 34.34
C MET A 394 13.88 -4.07 34.30
N GLN A 395 13.82 -5.13 33.49
CA GLN A 395 14.91 -6.08 33.30
C GLN A 395 15.07 -6.41 31.82
N VAL A 396 16.29 -6.30 31.31
CA VAL A 396 16.63 -6.75 29.95
C VAL A 396 17.13 -8.19 30.04
N LEU A 397 16.54 -9.07 29.23
CA LEU A 397 16.80 -10.50 29.23
C LEU A 397 17.20 -10.94 27.81
N SER A 398 18.32 -11.64 27.70
CA SER A 398 18.64 -12.40 26.49
C SER A 398 17.94 -13.76 26.53
N GLU A 399 17.52 -14.24 25.37
CA GLU A 399 16.95 -15.59 25.21
C GLU A 399 17.83 -16.67 25.88
N GLY A 400 17.21 -17.53 26.68
CA GLY A 400 17.86 -18.57 27.47
C GLY A 400 18.33 -18.14 28.86
N SER A 401 18.24 -16.84 29.19
CA SER A 401 18.57 -16.29 30.52
C SER A 401 17.31 -15.88 31.31
N GLU A 402 16.15 -16.45 30.98
CA GLU A 402 14.88 -16.09 31.60
C GLU A 402 14.78 -16.60 33.05
N PRO A 403 14.22 -15.82 33.98
CA PRO A 403 13.92 -16.30 35.32
C PRO A 403 12.90 -17.45 35.31
N ASP A 404 13.22 -18.58 35.94
CA ASP A 404 12.43 -19.81 35.86
C ASP A 404 10.96 -19.66 36.30
N ASN A 405 10.69 -18.83 37.33
CA ASN A 405 9.36 -18.78 37.94
C ASN A 405 8.47 -17.66 37.39
N PHE A 406 8.93 -16.41 37.38
CA PHE A 406 8.00 -15.28 37.16
C PHE A 406 7.71 -15.02 35.67
N PHE A 407 8.74 -15.09 34.83
CA PHE A 407 8.63 -14.84 33.40
C PHE A 407 7.71 -15.87 32.71
N TRP A 408 7.99 -17.16 32.93
CA TRP A 408 7.22 -18.23 32.29
C TRP A 408 5.80 -18.35 32.83
N VAL A 409 5.56 -18.09 34.12
CA VAL A 409 4.20 -18.08 34.68
C VAL A 409 3.35 -16.98 34.05
N ALA A 410 3.92 -15.78 33.85
CA ALA A 410 3.25 -14.69 33.16
C ALA A 410 2.87 -15.02 31.70
N LEU A 411 3.60 -15.94 31.06
CA LEU A 411 3.37 -16.43 29.69
C LEU A 411 2.60 -17.75 29.60
N ALA A 412 1.81 -18.08 30.63
CA ALA A 412 1.02 -19.30 30.71
C ALA A 412 1.84 -20.60 30.62
N GLY A 413 3.04 -20.57 31.22
CA GLY A 413 3.99 -21.68 31.29
C GLY A 413 4.93 -21.74 30.08
N ARG A 414 6.02 -22.50 30.23
CA ARG A 414 6.99 -22.72 29.15
C ARG A 414 6.40 -23.59 28.05
N LYS A 415 6.46 -23.13 26.80
CA LYS A 415 5.94 -23.84 25.61
C LYS A 415 6.94 -23.75 24.46
N PRO A 416 6.91 -24.68 23.48
CA PRO A 416 7.68 -24.54 22.26
C PRO A 416 7.24 -23.29 21.48
N TYR A 417 8.21 -22.60 20.89
CA TYR A 417 8.01 -21.40 20.08
C TYR A 417 8.96 -21.41 18.88
N ASP A 418 8.72 -20.52 17.91
CA ASP A 418 9.46 -20.49 16.65
C ASP A 418 10.90 -19.97 16.87
N SER A 419 11.91 -20.58 16.24
CA SER A 419 13.33 -20.19 16.44
C SER A 419 13.94 -19.42 15.27
N ASP A 420 13.13 -19.09 14.26
CA ASP A 420 13.53 -18.29 13.11
C ASP A 420 12.31 -17.56 12.52
N ALA A 421 12.60 -16.59 11.64
CA ALA A 421 11.60 -15.88 10.85
C ALA A 421 11.97 -15.85 9.36
N ASP A 422 12.60 -16.91 8.85
CA ASP A 422 13.07 -16.95 7.46
C ASP A 422 11.92 -16.77 6.45
N TYR A 423 10.70 -17.18 6.83
CA TYR A 423 9.50 -16.96 6.03
C TYR A 423 9.31 -15.50 5.62
N LEU A 424 9.73 -14.50 6.42
CA LEU A 424 9.59 -13.08 6.07
C LEU A 424 10.31 -12.72 4.76
N ASN A 425 11.39 -13.43 4.42
CA ASN A 425 12.16 -13.22 3.19
C ASN A 425 11.40 -13.68 1.93
N TYR A 426 10.44 -14.58 2.09
CA TYR A 426 9.71 -15.21 0.98
C TYR A 426 8.23 -14.88 0.98
N THR A 427 7.71 -14.31 2.07
CA THR A 427 6.28 -14.17 2.25
C THR A 427 5.69 -13.20 1.23
N ARG A 428 4.63 -13.64 0.53
CA ARG A 428 3.87 -12.87 -0.45
C ARG A 428 2.39 -13.18 -0.29
N LEU A 429 1.57 -12.14 -0.29
CA LEU A 429 0.12 -12.25 -0.21
C LEU A 429 -0.50 -11.76 -1.52
N PHE A 430 -1.33 -12.57 -2.14
CA PHE A 430 -2.07 -12.23 -3.35
C PHE A 430 -3.57 -12.30 -3.08
N ARG A 431 -4.32 -11.34 -3.63
CA ARG A 431 -5.79 -11.33 -3.67
C ARG A 431 -6.25 -11.84 -5.03
N CYS A 432 -7.05 -12.88 -5.04
CA CYS A 432 -7.75 -13.40 -6.21
C CYS A 432 -9.19 -12.91 -6.15
N SER A 433 -9.57 -12.06 -7.09
CA SER A 433 -10.89 -11.42 -7.10
C SER A 433 -11.44 -11.30 -8.51
N ASN A 434 -12.77 -11.22 -8.62
CA ASN A 434 -13.48 -10.87 -9.85
C ASN A 434 -14.05 -9.44 -9.84
N GLU A 435 -13.72 -8.61 -8.84
CA GLU A 435 -14.25 -7.24 -8.68
C GLU A 435 -14.09 -6.35 -9.92
N LYS A 436 -13.05 -6.58 -10.74
CA LYS A 436 -12.82 -5.84 -11.99
C LYS A 436 -13.71 -6.29 -13.16
N GLY A 437 -14.69 -7.15 -12.91
CA GLY A 437 -15.53 -7.78 -13.93
C GLY A 437 -14.87 -8.99 -14.61
N TYR A 438 -13.65 -9.35 -14.20
CA TYR A 438 -12.90 -10.50 -14.68
C TYR A 438 -11.94 -11.00 -13.58
N PHE A 439 -11.51 -12.26 -13.68
CA PHE A 439 -10.63 -12.85 -12.67
C PHE A 439 -9.21 -12.24 -12.75
N THR A 440 -8.80 -11.60 -11.66
CA THR A 440 -7.50 -10.95 -11.54
C THR A 440 -6.82 -11.38 -10.25
N VAL A 441 -5.50 -11.50 -10.32
CA VAL A 441 -4.64 -11.70 -9.15
C VAL A 441 -3.80 -10.45 -8.95
N SER A 442 -3.91 -9.84 -7.77
CA SER A 442 -3.11 -8.67 -7.38
C SER A 442 -2.28 -8.99 -6.15
N GLU A 443 -1.01 -8.62 -6.16
CA GLU A 443 -0.13 -8.72 -4.98
C GLU A 443 -0.40 -7.59 -3.99
N LYS A 444 -0.43 -7.91 -2.71
CA LYS A 444 -0.41 -6.95 -1.59
C LYS A 444 1.03 -6.59 -1.27
N CYS A 445 1.24 -5.38 -0.75
CA CYS A 445 2.57 -4.93 -0.32
C CYS A 445 3.15 -5.86 0.75
N THR A 446 4.48 -5.80 0.96
CA THR A 446 5.18 -6.68 1.90
C THR A 446 4.71 -6.53 3.36
N ASP A 447 4.19 -5.35 3.73
CA ASP A 447 3.67 -5.06 5.07
C ASP A 447 2.15 -5.26 5.16
N PHE A 448 1.66 -6.39 4.64
CA PHE A 448 0.23 -6.75 4.73
C PHE A 448 -0.17 -7.16 6.15
N CYS A 449 -1.47 -7.04 6.47
CA CYS A 449 -2.00 -7.37 7.79
C CYS A 449 -3.19 -8.35 7.72
N GLN A 450 -3.69 -8.79 8.88
CA GLN A 450 -4.84 -9.71 8.94
C GLN A 450 -6.08 -9.12 8.26
N ASP A 451 -6.27 -7.80 8.33
CA ASP A 451 -7.43 -7.11 7.76
C ASP A 451 -7.35 -6.97 6.23
N ASP A 452 -6.23 -7.36 5.60
CA ASP A 452 -6.13 -7.51 4.13
C ASP A 452 -6.79 -8.80 3.61
N LEU A 453 -7.18 -9.72 4.49
CA LEU A 453 -7.91 -10.92 4.14
C LEU A 453 -9.38 -10.58 3.88
N ALA A 454 -9.74 -10.48 2.60
CA ALA A 454 -11.09 -10.11 2.19
C ALA A 454 -12.05 -11.31 2.25
N ASP A 455 -13.12 -11.18 3.03
CA ASP A 455 -14.15 -12.21 3.20
C ASP A 455 -14.86 -12.62 1.91
N ASP A 456 -14.93 -11.72 0.93
CA ASP A 456 -15.60 -11.94 -0.36
C ASP A 456 -14.67 -12.56 -1.41
N ASP A 457 -13.37 -12.70 -1.11
CA ASP A 457 -12.36 -13.15 -2.06
C ASP A 457 -11.56 -14.36 -1.55
N ILE A 458 -10.59 -14.77 -2.37
CA ILE A 458 -9.63 -15.82 -2.04
C ILE A 458 -8.24 -15.21 -1.99
N MET A 459 -7.50 -15.57 -0.95
CA MET A 459 -6.13 -15.10 -0.78
C MET A 459 -5.16 -16.25 -1.03
N ILE A 460 -4.09 -15.98 -1.77
CA ILE A 460 -2.96 -16.90 -1.91
C ILE A 460 -1.81 -16.33 -1.06
N LEU A 461 -1.34 -17.09 -0.09
CA LEU A 461 -0.19 -16.73 0.75
C LEU A 461 0.94 -17.74 0.49
N ASP A 462 2.04 -17.30 -0.12
CA ASP A 462 3.28 -18.08 -0.18
C ASP A 462 4.17 -17.65 0.97
N ASN A 463 4.64 -18.57 1.82
CA ASN A 463 5.60 -18.29 2.90
C ASN A 463 7.02 -18.79 2.59
N GLY A 464 7.27 -19.23 1.36
CA GLY A 464 8.53 -19.82 0.89
C GLY A 464 8.51 -21.35 0.87
N GLU A 465 7.75 -22.01 1.73
CA GLU A 465 7.65 -23.48 1.81
C GLU A 465 6.25 -23.99 1.51
N GLN A 466 5.24 -23.21 1.88
CA GLN A 466 3.84 -23.52 1.77
C GLN A 466 3.14 -22.40 1.04
N VAL A 467 2.25 -22.78 0.13
CA VAL A 467 1.30 -21.89 -0.52
C VAL A 467 -0.07 -22.21 0.08
N PHE A 468 -0.65 -21.25 0.79
CA PHE A 468 -1.97 -21.36 1.37
C PHE A 468 -2.99 -20.72 0.45
N LEU A 469 -4.06 -21.46 0.16
CA LEU A 469 -5.29 -20.93 -0.41
C LEU A 469 -6.24 -20.63 0.74
N TRP A 470 -6.33 -19.38 1.15
CA TRP A 470 -7.24 -18.92 2.19
C TRP A 470 -8.59 -18.56 1.57
N LEU A 471 -9.66 -19.23 2.00
CA LEU A 471 -11.01 -19.01 1.47
C LEU A 471 -11.77 -18.02 2.35
N GLY A 472 -12.17 -16.89 1.77
CA GLY A 472 -13.12 -15.97 2.36
C GLY A 472 -14.49 -16.62 2.54
N ALA A 473 -15.21 -16.21 3.59
CA ALA A 473 -16.49 -16.80 3.96
C ALA A 473 -17.60 -16.64 2.89
N ARG A 474 -17.45 -15.67 1.97
CA ARG A 474 -18.43 -15.29 0.95
C ARG A 474 -17.88 -15.41 -0.49
N CYS A 475 -16.72 -16.04 -0.66
CA CYS A 475 -16.11 -16.23 -1.99
C CYS A 475 -16.95 -17.14 -2.91
N SER A 476 -16.86 -16.91 -4.22
CA SER A 476 -17.62 -17.68 -5.21
C SER A 476 -16.93 -19.00 -5.59
N GLU A 477 -17.71 -20.03 -5.97
CA GLU A 477 -17.15 -21.29 -6.49
C GLU A 477 -16.25 -21.11 -7.72
N VAL A 478 -16.54 -20.09 -8.53
CA VAL A 478 -15.75 -19.75 -9.71
C VAL A 478 -14.37 -19.24 -9.30
N GLU A 479 -14.31 -18.34 -8.32
CA GLU A 479 -13.05 -17.87 -7.75
C GLU A 479 -12.26 -19.02 -7.14
N ILE A 480 -12.91 -19.95 -6.42
CA ILE A 480 -12.23 -21.13 -5.84
C ILE A 480 -11.52 -21.93 -6.92
N LYS A 481 -12.22 -22.25 -8.01
CA LYS A 481 -11.66 -23.04 -9.12
C LYS A 481 -10.51 -22.30 -9.81
N LEU A 482 -10.65 -21.01 -10.05
CA LEU A 482 -9.65 -20.20 -10.73
C LEU A 482 -8.42 -19.94 -9.85
N ALA A 483 -8.61 -19.63 -8.57
CA ALA A 483 -7.53 -19.43 -7.62
C ALA A 483 -6.75 -20.72 -7.36
N TYR A 484 -7.43 -21.87 -7.26
CA TYR A 484 -6.76 -23.17 -7.17
C TYR A 484 -5.85 -23.45 -8.37
N LYS A 485 -6.36 -23.24 -9.60
CA LYS A 485 -5.55 -23.39 -10.82
C LYS A 485 -4.39 -22.39 -10.85
N SER A 486 -4.63 -21.15 -10.46
CA SER A 486 -3.60 -20.10 -10.39
C SER A 486 -2.49 -20.46 -9.41
N ALA A 487 -2.84 -20.97 -8.22
CA ALA A 487 -1.89 -21.46 -7.24
C ALA A 487 -1.07 -22.65 -7.76
N GLN A 488 -1.67 -23.57 -8.53
CA GLN A 488 -0.93 -24.68 -9.15
C GLN A 488 0.11 -24.19 -10.17
N VAL A 489 -0.26 -23.23 -11.03
CA VAL A 489 0.66 -22.63 -11.99
C VAL A 489 1.78 -21.87 -11.28
N TYR A 490 1.44 -21.11 -10.24
CA TYR A 490 2.42 -20.41 -9.40
C TYR A 490 3.42 -21.39 -8.76
N ILE A 491 2.95 -22.49 -8.15
CA ILE A 491 3.82 -23.51 -7.56
C ILE A 491 4.73 -24.12 -8.63
N GLN A 492 4.22 -24.38 -9.83
CA GLN A 492 5.04 -24.93 -10.92
C GLN A 492 6.11 -23.94 -11.37
N HIS A 493 5.79 -22.65 -11.46
CA HIS A 493 6.77 -21.60 -11.73
C HIS A 493 7.83 -21.52 -10.62
N MET A 494 7.43 -21.56 -9.35
CA MET A 494 8.36 -21.53 -8.22
C MET A 494 9.29 -22.74 -8.17
N LYS A 495 8.87 -23.92 -8.65
CA LYS A 495 9.78 -25.07 -8.80
C LYS A 495 10.90 -24.82 -9.81
N THR A 496 10.65 -24.01 -10.84
CA THR A 496 11.67 -23.62 -11.82
C THR A 496 12.58 -22.54 -11.28
N MET A 497 12.01 -21.54 -10.58
CA MET A 497 12.77 -20.41 -10.05
C MET A 497 13.58 -20.73 -8.78
N GLN A 498 13.07 -21.64 -7.93
CA GLN A 498 13.65 -22.01 -6.62
C GLN A 498 13.53 -23.53 -6.40
N PRO A 499 14.26 -24.35 -7.18
CA PRO A 499 14.16 -25.81 -7.14
C PRO A 499 14.51 -26.42 -5.78
N GLU A 500 15.38 -25.77 -5.01
CA GLU A 500 15.80 -26.16 -3.67
C GLU A 500 14.69 -25.99 -2.60
N ARG A 501 13.66 -25.20 -2.89
CA ARG A 501 12.57 -24.88 -1.96
C ARG A 501 11.20 -25.21 -2.55
N PRO A 502 10.82 -26.48 -2.68
CA PRO A 502 9.56 -26.87 -3.30
C PRO A 502 8.36 -26.46 -2.44
N ARG A 503 7.39 -25.76 -3.06
CA ARG A 503 6.16 -25.31 -2.39
C ARG A 503 5.14 -26.42 -2.24
N LYS A 504 4.50 -26.51 -1.06
CA LYS A 504 3.37 -27.40 -0.79
C LYS A 504 2.07 -26.60 -0.71
N LEU A 505 1.04 -27.04 -1.44
CA LEU A 505 -0.28 -26.38 -1.43
C LEU A 505 -1.08 -26.80 -0.19
N PHE A 506 -1.65 -25.83 0.53
CA PHE A 506 -2.52 -26.04 1.67
C PHE A 506 -3.83 -25.27 1.49
N LEU A 507 -4.94 -25.85 1.94
CA LEU A 507 -6.21 -25.14 2.07
C LEU A 507 -6.30 -24.55 3.47
N THR A 508 -6.72 -23.30 3.58
CA THR A 508 -6.97 -22.62 4.85
C THR A 508 -8.35 -22.01 4.83
N LEU A 509 -9.14 -22.29 5.87
CA LEU A 509 -10.47 -21.71 6.02
C LEU A 509 -10.39 -20.61 7.09
N LYS A 510 -11.20 -19.56 6.92
CA LYS A 510 -11.40 -18.54 7.95
C LYS A 510 -11.76 -19.20 9.30
N ASP A 511 -11.19 -18.67 10.37
CA ASP A 511 -11.31 -19.15 11.77
C ASP A 511 -10.72 -20.55 12.02
N LYS A 512 -10.03 -21.14 11.03
CA LYS A 512 -9.32 -22.42 11.14
C LYS A 512 -7.88 -22.31 10.64
N GLU A 513 -7.31 -21.11 10.71
CA GLU A 513 -5.94 -20.84 10.32
C GLU A 513 -4.93 -21.52 11.26
N SER A 514 -3.99 -22.26 10.68
CA SER A 514 -2.90 -22.87 11.45
C SER A 514 -1.82 -21.85 11.80
N ARG A 515 -1.00 -22.15 12.82
CA ARG A 515 0.17 -21.31 13.18
C ARG A 515 1.11 -21.03 12.00
N ARG A 516 1.23 -21.97 11.06
CA ARG A 516 2.07 -21.82 9.85
C ARG A 516 1.58 -20.69 8.92
N PHE A 517 0.28 -20.44 8.94
CA PHE A 517 -0.36 -19.32 8.24
C PHE A 517 -0.28 -18.05 9.09
N THR A 518 -0.76 -18.10 10.34
CA THR A 518 -0.93 -16.90 11.17
C THR A 518 0.39 -16.21 11.52
N LYS A 519 1.51 -16.94 11.63
CA LYS A 519 2.84 -16.34 11.89
C LYS A 519 3.29 -15.33 10.83
N CYS A 520 2.76 -15.46 9.61
CA CYS A 520 3.05 -14.56 8.50
C CYS A 520 2.48 -13.14 8.71
N PHE A 521 1.53 -12.98 9.63
CA PHE A 521 0.88 -11.72 9.94
C PHE A 521 1.34 -11.23 11.32
N HIS A 522 1.68 -9.96 11.42
CA HIS A 522 2.04 -9.36 12.71
C HIS A 522 0.77 -9.06 13.51
N GLY A 523 0.70 -9.47 14.78
CA GLY A 523 -0.46 -9.19 15.62
C GLY A 523 -1.74 -9.92 15.21
N TRP A 524 -1.63 -11.18 14.78
CA TRP A 524 -2.80 -12.01 14.46
C TRP A 524 -3.70 -12.16 15.69
N GLY A 525 -4.99 -11.90 15.52
CA GLY A 525 -6.01 -11.98 16.55
C GLY A 525 -7.34 -12.54 16.03
N GLU A 526 -8.42 -12.24 16.75
CA GLU A 526 -9.76 -12.63 16.31
C GLU A 526 -10.21 -11.82 15.10
N HIS A 527 -10.87 -12.48 14.15
CA HIS A 527 -11.46 -11.82 13.00
C HIS A 527 -12.57 -10.87 13.43
N LYS A 528 -12.65 -9.72 12.75
CA LYS A 528 -13.74 -8.75 12.97
C LYS A 528 -15.07 -9.39 12.64
N ARG A 529 -15.98 -9.41 13.62
CA ARG A 529 -17.38 -9.79 13.40
C ARG A 529 -18.19 -8.51 13.11
N PRO A 530 -19.09 -8.51 12.10
CA PRO A 530 -20.10 -7.46 12.00
C PRO A 530 -20.86 -7.38 13.33
N PRO A 531 -21.26 -6.20 13.79
CA PRO A 531 -22.19 -6.11 14.92
C PRO A 531 -23.47 -6.88 14.57
N GLU A 532 -23.89 -7.78 15.46
CA GLU A 532 -25.13 -8.56 15.36
C GLU A 532 -26.38 -7.67 15.37
#